data_AF-X0RBY7-F1
#
_entry.id   AF-X0RBY7-F1
#
_cell.length_a   1.000
_cell.length_b   1.000
_cell.length_c   1.000
_cell.angle_alpha   90.00
_cell.angle_beta   90.00
_cell.angle_gamma   90.00
#
_symmetry.space_group_name_H-M   'P 1'
#
loop_
_entity.id
_entity.type
_entity.pdbx_description
1 polymer ?
#
loop_
_entity_poly.entity_id
_entity_poly.type
_entity_poly.pdbx_seq_one_letter_code
_entity_poly.pdbx_strand_id
1 'polypeptide(L)'
;MDSLLPYFEHELSLFNKQSKEFAKKYPKIANRLLMGHDTVDDPHIERLIQAFSLISARINKKLDNSYADFTESLLEVVYPDYLKPFPSVSIAQFNLGVQGNAMSEAVLVPKNSAFASQKINGTPCQFQSTQDVSLLPLQIDSVDFETRQEVYDNQHGLLNGCISIKFKGLNPSFDYQALLNHSLDLYIDEDASQGTSLWDLLGCDVKQTHLHGRQVNKITGSPFEIIGFDPEQQILPSHRVSNAASALLKEYFYFPEKFNFLRLNLGKVCPNLKIDSNSFEIRCYFKFDKKIPSA
;
A
#
# COMPACT_ATOMS: atom_id res chain seq x y z
N MET A 1 -16.31 -37.51 -2.49
CA MET A 1 -17.75 -37.82 -2.34
C MET A 1 -18.33 -37.18 -1.07
N ASP A 2 -17.49 -36.84 -0.11
CA ASP A 2 -17.86 -36.33 1.22
C ASP A 2 -18.74 -35.07 1.20
N SER A 3 -18.63 -34.20 0.18
CA SER A 3 -19.49 -33.02 0.02
C SER A 3 -20.79 -33.26 -0.76
N LEU A 4 -21.14 -34.49 -1.17
CA LEU A 4 -22.43 -34.78 -1.82
C LEU A 4 -23.43 -35.42 -0.84
N LEU A 5 -22.94 -36.14 0.16
CA LEU A 5 -23.79 -36.84 1.13
C LEU A 5 -24.77 -35.89 1.86
N PRO A 6 -24.36 -34.70 2.35
CA PRO A 6 -25.29 -33.78 3.00
C PRO A 6 -26.42 -33.31 2.06
N TYR A 7 -26.10 -33.07 0.77
CA TYR A 7 -27.09 -32.71 -0.23
C TYR A 7 -28.06 -33.86 -0.49
N PHE A 8 -27.55 -35.09 -0.57
CA PHE A 8 -28.37 -36.27 -0.78
C PHE A 8 -29.35 -36.51 0.40
N GLU A 9 -28.86 -36.42 1.64
CA GLU A 9 -29.68 -36.55 2.84
C GLU A 9 -30.71 -35.41 2.93
N HIS A 10 -30.31 -34.19 2.57
CA HIS A 10 -31.22 -33.06 2.48
C HIS A 10 -32.34 -33.29 1.46
N GLU A 11 -32.03 -33.73 0.24
CA GLU A 11 -33.03 -34.00 -0.80
C GLU A 11 -33.97 -35.17 -0.42
N LEU A 12 -33.45 -36.20 0.24
CA LEU A 12 -34.27 -37.29 0.79
C LEU A 12 -35.24 -36.78 1.86
N SER A 13 -34.75 -35.97 2.79
CA SER A 13 -35.56 -35.35 3.84
C SER A 13 -36.62 -34.41 3.25
N LEU A 14 -36.24 -33.60 2.27
CA LEU A 14 -37.12 -32.68 1.55
C LEU A 14 -38.24 -33.45 0.84
N PHE A 15 -37.90 -34.51 0.10
CA PHE A 15 -38.87 -35.37 -0.57
C PHE A 15 -39.87 -35.96 0.42
N ASN A 16 -39.38 -36.52 1.53
CA ASN A 16 -40.23 -37.11 2.56
C ASN A 16 -41.18 -36.06 3.18
N LYS A 17 -40.67 -34.86 3.47
CA LYS A 17 -41.49 -33.76 3.99
C LYS A 17 -42.58 -33.34 3.00
N GLN A 18 -42.22 -33.12 1.74
CA GLN A 18 -43.15 -32.71 0.69
C GLN A 18 -44.19 -33.79 0.38
N SER A 19 -43.78 -35.07 0.39
CA SER A 19 -44.68 -36.20 0.23
C SER A 19 -45.77 -36.22 1.31
N LYS A 20 -45.37 -36.02 2.58
CA LYS A 20 -46.32 -35.93 3.71
C LYS A 20 -47.28 -34.74 3.59
N GLU A 21 -46.77 -33.57 3.19
CA GLU A 21 -47.62 -32.39 2.97
C GLU A 21 -48.59 -32.59 1.80
N PHE A 22 -48.13 -33.19 0.71
CA PHE A 22 -48.95 -33.53 -0.45
C PHE A 22 -50.07 -34.52 -0.08
N ALA A 23 -49.76 -35.56 0.68
CA ALA A 23 -50.72 -36.56 1.13
C ALA A 23 -51.82 -35.96 2.01
N LYS A 24 -51.47 -35.03 2.91
CA LYS A 24 -52.45 -34.29 3.73
C LYS A 24 -53.39 -33.44 2.89
N LYS A 25 -52.85 -32.76 1.86
CA LYS A 25 -53.62 -31.83 1.02
C LYS A 25 -54.50 -32.56 -0.02
N TYR A 26 -54.04 -33.70 -0.53
CA TYR A 26 -54.70 -34.45 -1.60
C TYR A 26 -54.84 -35.96 -1.29
N PRO A 27 -55.63 -36.34 -0.27
CA PRO A 27 -55.69 -37.71 0.22
C PRO A 27 -56.17 -38.72 -0.83
N LYS A 28 -57.12 -38.34 -1.70
CA LYS A 28 -57.61 -39.22 -2.79
C LYS A 28 -56.51 -39.58 -3.80
N ILE A 29 -55.60 -38.65 -4.10
CA ILE A 29 -54.51 -38.84 -5.06
C ILE A 29 -53.37 -39.59 -4.39
N ALA A 30 -53.02 -39.21 -3.16
CA ALA A 30 -51.97 -39.88 -2.39
C ALA A 30 -52.29 -41.36 -2.10
N ASN A 31 -53.56 -41.70 -1.84
CA ASN A 31 -53.99 -43.10 -1.70
C ASN A 31 -53.82 -43.90 -3.00
N ARG A 32 -53.99 -43.29 -4.17
CA ARG A 32 -53.71 -43.94 -5.46
C ARG A 32 -52.22 -44.16 -5.70
N LEU A 33 -51.38 -43.29 -5.14
CA LEU A 33 -49.92 -43.35 -5.24
C LEU A 33 -49.28 -44.11 -4.06
N LEU A 34 -50.08 -44.67 -3.15
CA LEU A 34 -49.62 -45.38 -1.95
C LEU A 34 -48.70 -44.54 -1.03
N MET A 35 -48.86 -43.21 -1.03
CA MET A 35 -48.02 -42.26 -0.27
C MET A 35 -48.49 -42.04 1.18
N GLY A 36 -49.32 -42.94 1.72
CA GLY A 36 -50.02 -42.76 3.00
C GLY A 36 -49.32 -43.29 4.24
N HIS A 37 -48.26 -44.08 4.09
CA HIS A 37 -47.53 -44.70 5.20
C HIS A 37 -46.19 -43.99 5.45
N ASP A 38 -45.72 -43.98 6.71
CA ASP A 38 -44.44 -43.36 7.10
C ASP A 38 -43.22 -44.06 6.46
N THR A 39 -43.40 -45.24 5.85
CA THR A 39 -42.39 -46.05 5.18
C THR A 39 -42.82 -46.41 3.77
N VAL A 40 -41.86 -46.43 2.83
CA VAL A 40 -42.08 -46.92 1.46
C VAL A 40 -41.97 -48.45 1.49
N ASP A 41 -43.07 -49.15 1.21
CA ASP A 41 -43.11 -50.61 1.35
C ASP A 41 -42.42 -51.36 0.19
N ASP A 42 -42.19 -50.70 -0.94
CA ASP A 42 -41.54 -51.29 -2.12
C ASP A 42 -40.06 -50.85 -2.24
N PRO A 43 -39.09 -51.78 -2.13
CA PRO A 43 -37.66 -51.49 -2.26
C PRO A 43 -37.26 -50.89 -3.62
N HIS A 44 -38.00 -51.15 -4.70
CA HIS A 44 -37.75 -50.57 -6.02
C HIS A 44 -38.17 -49.10 -6.07
N ILE A 45 -39.29 -48.75 -5.43
CA ILE A 45 -39.75 -47.37 -5.29
C ILE A 45 -38.79 -46.59 -4.40
N GLU A 46 -38.34 -47.19 -3.29
CA GLU A 46 -37.34 -46.58 -2.40
C GLU A 46 -36.03 -46.30 -3.15
N ARG A 47 -35.52 -47.27 -3.92
CA ARG A 47 -34.34 -47.06 -4.78
C ARG A 47 -34.56 -45.99 -5.84
N LEU A 48 -35.77 -45.87 -6.40
CA LEU A 48 -36.09 -44.83 -7.36
C LEU A 48 -36.10 -43.44 -6.71
N ILE A 49 -36.65 -43.32 -5.50
CA ILE A 49 -36.61 -42.08 -4.71
C ILE A 49 -35.15 -41.72 -4.38
N GLN A 50 -34.36 -42.69 -3.91
CA GLN A 50 -32.92 -42.47 -3.66
C GLN A 50 -32.18 -42.05 -4.94
N ALA A 51 -32.44 -42.70 -6.08
CA ALA A 51 -31.83 -42.30 -7.34
C ALA A 51 -32.23 -40.88 -7.76
N PHE A 52 -33.50 -40.50 -7.60
CA PHE A 52 -33.99 -39.15 -7.86
C PHE A 52 -33.34 -38.12 -6.94
N SER A 53 -33.34 -38.35 -5.62
CA SER A 53 -32.68 -37.48 -4.63
C SER A 53 -31.20 -37.32 -4.92
N LEU A 54 -30.52 -38.38 -5.40
CA LEU A 54 -29.11 -38.29 -5.79
C LEU A 54 -28.89 -37.39 -7.02
N ILE A 55 -29.79 -37.43 -8.01
CA ILE A 55 -29.74 -36.54 -9.18
C ILE A 55 -30.00 -35.09 -8.75
N SER A 56 -31.06 -34.84 -7.96
CA SER A 56 -31.38 -33.50 -7.43
C SER A 56 -30.24 -32.94 -6.60
N ALA A 57 -29.62 -33.75 -5.74
CA ALA A 57 -28.47 -33.36 -4.94
C ALA A 57 -27.28 -32.93 -5.80
N ARG A 58 -27.04 -33.61 -6.94
CA ARG A 58 -25.99 -33.20 -7.89
C ARG A 58 -26.31 -31.88 -8.58
N ILE A 59 -27.58 -31.63 -8.92
CA ILE A 59 -28.02 -30.36 -9.52
C ILE A 59 -27.83 -29.22 -8.51
N ASN A 60 -28.35 -29.36 -7.29
CA ASN A 60 -28.26 -28.33 -6.26
C ASN A 60 -26.82 -28.03 -5.89
N LYS A 61 -25.99 -29.06 -5.71
CA LYS A 61 -24.55 -28.86 -5.51
C LYS A 61 -23.87 -28.13 -6.67
N LYS A 62 -24.26 -28.43 -7.92
CA LYS A 62 -23.71 -27.74 -9.09
C LYS A 62 -24.13 -26.27 -9.10
N LEU A 63 -25.39 -25.97 -8.78
CA LEU A 63 -25.88 -24.60 -8.66
C LEU A 63 -25.12 -23.83 -7.57
N ASP A 64 -24.97 -24.42 -6.39
CA ASP A 64 -24.23 -23.83 -5.27
C ASP A 64 -22.78 -23.52 -5.64
N ASN A 65 -22.09 -24.46 -6.29
CA ASN A 65 -20.72 -24.27 -6.74
C ASN A 65 -20.60 -23.16 -7.80
N SER A 66 -21.61 -22.97 -8.64
CA SER A 66 -21.59 -21.97 -9.73
C SER A 66 -21.88 -20.53 -9.27
N TYR A 67 -22.33 -20.32 -8.02
CA TYR A 67 -22.52 -18.96 -7.51
C TYR A 67 -21.21 -18.17 -7.45
N ALA A 68 -20.10 -18.82 -7.07
CA ALA A 68 -18.79 -18.17 -7.00
C ALA A 68 -18.38 -17.62 -8.38
N ASP A 69 -18.44 -18.45 -9.40
CA ASP A 69 -18.12 -18.09 -10.79
C ASP A 69 -18.95 -16.88 -11.27
N PHE A 70 -20.26 -16.86 -10.93
CA PHE A 70 -21.13 -15.75 -11.27
C PHE A 70 -20.73 -14.46 -10.55
N THR A 71 -20.47 -14.54 -9.24
CA THR A 71 -20.05 -13.37 -8.44
C THR A 71 -18.69 -12.82 -8.87
N GLU A 72 -17.73 -13.69 -9.18
CA GLU A 72 -16.42 -13.30 -9.70
C GLU A 72 -16.56 -12.62 -11.06
N SER A 73 -17.32 -13.22 -11.98
CA SER A 73 -17.59 -12.62 -13.30
C SER A 73 -18.25 -11.24 -13.20
N LEU A 74 -19.17 -11.05 -12.24
CA LEU A 74 -19.79 -9.75 -11.99
C LEU A 74 -18.76 -8.74 -11.45
N LEU A 75 -17.89 -9.17 -10.53
CA LEU A 75 -16.83 -8.33 -9.97
C LEU A 75 -15.76 -7.96 -11.00
N GLU A 76 -15.44 -8.82 -11.96
CA GLU A 76 -14.54 -8.49 -13.08
C GLU A 76 -15.06 -7.30 -13.90
N VAL A 77 -16.39 -7.14 -14.03
CA VAL A 77 -17.01 -6.04 -14.76
C VAL A 77 -17.13 -4.79 -13.89
N VAL A 78 -17.58 -4.93 -12.64
CA VAL A 78 -17.91 -3.80 -11.76
C VAL A 78 -16.67 -3.26 -11.04
N TYR A 79 -15.77 -4.13 -10.57
CA TYR A 79 -14.57 -3.75 -9.82
C TYR A 79 -13.38 -4.71 -10.06
N PRO A 80 -12.76 -4.68 -11.26
CA PRO A 80 -11.74 -5.65 -11.68
C PRO A 80 -10.49 -5.66 -10.80
N ASP A 81 -10.15 -4.53 -10.17
CA ASP A 81 -8.93 -4.41 -9.36
C ASP A 81 -9.05 -5.10 -7.98
N TYR A 82 -10.26 -5.49 -7.58
CA TYR A 82 -10.51 -6.22 -6.33
C TYR A 82 -10.03 -7.67 -6.39
N LEU A 83 -10.24 -8.33 -7.53
CA LEU A 83 -9.86 -9.72 -7.74
C LEU A 83 -8.36 -9.89 -8.03
N LYS A 84 -7.66 -8.79 -8.37
CA LYS A 84 -6.24 -8.83 -8.67
C LYS A 84 -5.42 -8.90 -7.38
N PRO A 85 -4.47 -9.87 -7.28
CA PRO A 85 -3.55 -9.93 -6.15
C PRO A 85 -2.68 -8.67 -6.10
N PHE A 86 -2.27 -8.28 -4.90
CA PHE A 86 -1.29 -7.23 -4.72
C PHE A 86 0.11 -7.80 -5.01
N PRO A 87 0.90 -7.22 -5.93
CA PRO A 87 2.21 -7.73 -6.28
C PRO A 87 3.20 -7.54 -5.12
N SER A 88 4.31 -8.28 -5.16
CA SER A 88 5.44 -8.00 -4.27
C SER A 88 6.03 -6.63 -4.59
N VAL A 89 6.22 -5.81 -3.56
CA VAL A 89 6.77 -4.46 -3.66
C VAL A 89 7.84 -4.29 -2.58
N SER A 90 8.80 -3.40 -2.83
CA SER A 90 9.85 -3.06 -1.89
C SER A 90 10.35 -1.65 -2.20
N ILE A 91 10.90 -1.00 -1.18
CA ILE A 91 11.67 0.22 -1.36
C ILE A 91 13.12 -0.18 -1.62
N ALA A 92 13.76 0.51 -2.57
CA ALA A 92 15.14 0.25 -2.97
C ALA A 92 15.92 1.56 -2.96
N GLN A 93 17.11 1.53 -2.35
CA GLN A 93 18.03 2.67 -2.32
C GLN A 93 19.14 2.49 -3.35
N PHE A 94 19.39 3.52 -4.16
CA PHE A 94 20.58 3.57 -4.99
C PHE A 94 21.78 4.06 -4.18
N ASN A 95 22.62 3.13 -3.73
CA ASN A 95 23.88 3.49 -3.09
C ASN A 95 24.95 3.77 -4.17
N LEU A 96 25.29 5.05 -4.34
CA LEU A 96 26.28 5.48 -5.35
C LEU A 96 27.72 5.10 -5.00
N GLY A 97 28.03 4.85 -3.71
CA GLY A 97 29.36 4.44 -3.25
C GLY A 97 30.50 5.21 -3.91
N VAL A 98 31.50 4.48 -4.44
CA VAL A 98 32.65 5.06 -5.15
C VAL A 98 32.27 5.68 -6.49
N GLN A 99 31.19 5.21 -7.14
CA GLN A 99 30.74 5.75 -8.42
C GLN A 99 30.23 7.19 -8.29
N GLY A 100 29.69 7.56 -7.13
CA GLY A 100 29.28 8.93 -6.82
C GLY A 100 30.42 9.94 -6.95
N ASN A 101 31.66 9.53 -6.68
CA ASN A 101 32.84 10.41 -6.80
C ASN A 101 33.16 10.78 -8.26
N ALA A 102 32.75 9.94 -9.22
CA ALA A 102 32.99 10.16 -10.65
C ALA A 102 31.80 10.86 -11.34
N MET A 103 30.70 11.09 -10.63
CA MET A 103 29.48 11.63 -11.20
C MET A 103 29.54 13.16 -11.25
N SER A 104 29.69 13.71 -12.45
CA SER A 104 29.78 15.16 -12.69
C SER A 104 28.43 15.83 -12.97
N GLU A 105 27.40 15.04 -13.29
CA GLU A 105 26.05 15.50 -13.62
C GLU A 105 25.00 14.58 -12.99
N ALA A 106 23.78 15.08 -12.81
CA ALA A 106 22.66 14.28 -12.32
C ALA A 106 22.25 13.22 -13.35
N VAL A 107 21.94 11.99 -12.90
CA VAL A 107 21.49 10.91 -13.77
C VAL A 107 20.04 10.57 -13.48
N LEU A 108 19.17 10.63 -14.49
CA LEU A 108 17.76 10.27 -14.34
C LEU A 108 17.55 8.77 -14.55
N VAL A 109 16.95 8.11 -13.56
CA VAL A 109 16.40 6.76 -13.70
C VAL A 109 14.91 6.91 -14.00
N PRO A 110 14.45 6.58 -15.23
CA PRO A 110 13.06 6.76 -15.58
C PRO A 110 12.17 5.73 -14.87
N LYS A 111 10.89 6.08 -14.72
CA LYS A 111 9.81 5.18 -14.34
C LYS A 111 9.80 3.95 -15.26
N ASN A 112 9.43 2.80 -14.70
CA ASN A 112 9.43 1.49 -15.34
C ASN A 112 10.82 0.95 -15.70
N SER A 113 11.89 1.49 -15.10
CA SER A 113 13.23 0.88 -15.19
C SER A 113 13.21 -0.49 -14.54
N ALA A 114 13.75 -1.50 -15.22
CA ALA A 114 13.71 -2.88 -14.76
C ALA A 114 14.86 -3.22 -13.81
N PHE A 115 14.54 -3.92 -12.73
CA PHE A 115 15.49 -4.44 -11.74
C PHE A 115 15.26 -5.94 -11.55
N ALA A 116 16.33 -6.68 -11.30
CA ALA A 116 16.25 -8.10 -11.01
C ALA A 116 16.79 -8.37 -9.61
N SER A 117 16.07 -9.16 -8.82
CA SER A 117 16.56 -9.66 -7.55
C SER A 117 17.66 -10.70 -7.76
N GLN A 118 18.34 -11.05 -6.66
CA GLN A 118 19.09 -12.31 -6.62
C GLN A 118 18.15 -13.49 -6.90
N LYS A 119 18.68 -14.56 -7.48
CA LYS A 119 17.90 -15.75 -7.82
C LYS A 119 17.43 -16.45 -6.55
N ILE A 120 16.12 -16.62 -6.43
CA ILE A 120 15.49 -17.43 -5.38
C ILE A 120 15.03 -18.72 -6.05
N ASN A 121 15.52 -19.87 -5.59
CA ASN A 121 15.26 -21.19 -6.21
C ASN A 121 15.55 -21.24 -7.73
N GLY A 122 16.58 -20.52 -8.18
CA GLY A 122 17.00 -20.50 -9.59
C GLY A 122 16.33 -19.44 -10.46
N THR A 123 15.27 -18.77 -9.97
CA THR A 123 14.52 -17.75 -10.73
C THR A 123 14.67 -16.37 -10.08
N PRO A 124 15.08 -15.32 -10.83
CA PRO A 124 15.08 -13.96 -10.30
C PRO A 124 13.68 -13.35 -10.35
N CYS A 125 13.31 -12.56 -9.33
CA CYS A 125 12.13 -11.71 -9.38
C CYS A 125 12.44 -10.44 -10.16
N GLN A 126 11.51 -10.00 -11.01
CA GLN A 126 11.63 -8.76 -11.76
C GLN A 126 10.80 -7.67 -11.09
N PHE A 127 11.42 -6.53 -10.84
CA PHE A 127 10.82 -5.33 -10.28
C PHE A 127 10.94 -4.19 -11.29
N GLN A 128 10.08 -3.18 -11.15
CA GLN A 128 10.11 -1.97 -11.97
C GLN A 128 10.02 -0.74 -11.07
N SER A 129 10.74 0.33 -11.40
CA SER A 129 10.57 1.62 -10.71
C SER A 129 9.17 2.17 -10.97
N THR A 130 8.54 2.72 -9.93
CA THR A 130 7.19 3.28 -10.01
C THR A 130 7.18 4.77 -10.33
N GLN A 131 8.34 5.43 -10.21
CA GLN A 131 8.54 6.86 -10.38
C GLN A 131 9.91 7.15 -10.99
N ASP A 132 10.05 8.36 -11.53
CA ASP A 132 11.34 8.90 -11.98
C ASP A 132 12.19 9.27 -10.76
N VAL A 133 13.47 8.89 -10.77
CA VAL A 133 14.41 9.17 -9.67
C VAL A 133 15.66 9.85 -10.21
N SER A 134 15.98 11.04 -9.69
CA SER A 134 17.22 11.74 -10.01
C SER A 134 18.34 11.28 -9.08
N LEU A 135 19.38 10.66 -9.63
CA LEU A 135 20.59 10.29 -8.90
C LEU A 135 21.53 11.50 -8.85
N LEU A 136 21.90 11.89 -7.64
CA LEU A 136 22.73 13.06 -7.34
C LEU A 136 23.91 12.64 -6.45
N PRO A 137 25.12 13.21 -6.59
CA PRO A 137 26.30 12.79 -5.84
C PRO A 137 26.25 13.38 -4.42
N LEU A 138 25.20 13.04 -3.69
CA LEU A 138 24.84 13.58 -2.38
C LEU A 138 24.50 12.43 -1.44
N GLN A 139 24.92 12.54 -0.20
CA GLN A 139 24.59 11.59 0.86
C GLN A 139 24.18 12.35 2.12
N ILE A 140 23.28 11.75 2.91
CA ILE A 140 22.99 12.21 4.27
C ILE A 140 24.15 11.79 5.18
N ASP A 141 24.81 12.77 5.80
CA ASP A 141 25.97 12.60 6.69
C ASP A 141 25.53 12.35 8.13
N SER A 142 24.58 13.15 8.64
CA SER A 142 23.99 12.95 9.95
C SER A 142 22.55 13.47 10.02
N VAL A 143 21.78 12.88 10.92
CA VAL A 143 20.46 13.38 11.34
C VAL A 143 20.48 13.47 12.86
N ASP A 144 20.32 14.68 13.40
CA ASP A 144 20.45 14.99 14.82
C ASP A 144 19.15 15.59 15.36
N PHE A 145 18.66 15.11 16.50
CA PHE A 145 17.51 15.69 17.23
C PHE A 145 17.99 16.47 18.45
N GLU A 146 17.69 17.77 18.49
CA GLU A 146 18.17 18.70 19.50
C GLU A 146 17.00 19.39 20.22
N THR A 147 17.02 19.43 21.55
CA THR A 147 15.96 20.05 22.38
C THR A 147 16.40 21.28 23.18
N ARG A 148 17.60 21.80 22.90
CA ARG A 148 18.23 22.91 23.63
C ARG A 148 18.46 24.14 22.76
N GLN A 149 17.94 24.13 21.54
CA GLN A 149 18.01 25.29 20.66
C GLN A 149 16.96 26.30 21.09
N GLU A 150 17.28 27.58 21.06
CA GLU A 150 16.33 28.64 21.36
C GLU A 150 16.23 29.56 20.15
N VAL A 151 15.36 29.18 19.20
CA VAL A 151 15.06 30.01 18.04
C VAL A 151 13.72 30.69 18.27
N TYR A 152 13.72 32.01 18.18
CA TYR A 152 12.51 32.78 18.29
C TYR A 152 11.85 32.95 16.92
N ASP A 153 10.61 32.50 16.81
CA ASP A 153 9.72 32.79 15.70
C ASP A 153 8.68 33.84 16.13
N ASN A 154 8.42 34.81 15.27
CA ASN A 154 7.55 35.94 15.61
C ASN A 154 6.08 35.53 15.81
N GLN A 155 5.63 34.42 15.20
CA GLN A 155 4.25 33.96 15.26
C GLN A 155 4.05 32.89 16.34
N HIS A 156 5.05 32.04 16.55
CA HIS A 156 4.95 30.86 17.42
C HIS A 156 5.74 30.99 18.74
N GLY A 157 6.54 32.06 18.90
CA GLY A 157 7.35 32.30 20.08
C GLY A 157 8.62 31.46 20.09
N LEU A 158 9.01 30.96 21.26
CA LEU A 158 10.22 30.16 21.44
C LEU A 158 10.04 28.75 20.85
N LEU A 159 10.87 28.41 19.87
CA LEU A 159 11.02 27.06 19.34
C LEU A 159 12.22 26.40 20.02
N ASN A 160 11.96 25.31 20.72
CA ASN A 160 12.92 24.59 21.56
C ASN A 160 13.38 23.23 21.00
N GLY A 161 12.71 22.72 19.96
CA GLY A 161 13.07 21.49 19.27
C GLY A 161 13.64 21.76 17.88
N CYS A 162 14.64 20.99 17.49
CA CYS A 162 15.26 21.04 16.17
C CYS A 162 15.62 19.64 15.66
N ILE A 163 15.34 19.39 14.38
CA ILE A 163 15.94 18.28 13.63
C ILE A 163 16.91 18.88 12.63
N SER A 164 18.18 18.51 12.75
CA SER A 164 19.23 18.84 11.80
C SER A 164 19.48 17.68 10.86
N ILE A 165 19.47 17.93 9.55
CA ILE A 165 19.84 16.98 8.51
C ILE A 165 21.03 17.56 7.76
N LYS A 166 22.19 16.92 7.89
CA LYS A 166 23.42 17.32 7.21
C LYS A 166 23.60 16.50 5.95
N PHE A 167 23.82 17.20 4.85
CA PHE A 167 24.12 16.60 3.56
C PHE A 167 25.57 16.85 3.19
N LYS A 168 26.21 15.83 2.64
CA LYS A 168 27.59 15.85 2.17
C LYS A 168 27.66 15.45 0.71
N GLY A 169 28.41 16.23 -0.04
CA GLY A 169 28.77 15.96 -1.43
C GLY A 169 29.75 14.80 -1.55
N LEU A 170 29.55 13.96 -2.56
CA LEU A 170 30.46 12.86 -2.89
C LEU A 170 31.55 13.31 -3.89
N ASN A 171 31.21 14.22 -4.80
CA ASN A 171 32.14 14.74 -5.80
C ASN A 171 32.32 16.26 -5.66
N PRO A 172 33.52 16.75 -5.31
CA PRO A 172 33.82 18.19 -5.24
C PRO A 172 33.71 18.94 -6.58
N SER A 173 33.78 18.23 -7.71
CA SER A 173 33.68 18.82 -9.04
C SER A 173 32.24 19.00 -9.52
N PHE A 174 31.27 18.44 -8.80
CA PHE A 174 29.84 18.60 -9.11
C PHE A 174 29.37 20.01 -8.76
N ASP A 175 28.57 20.63 -9.64
CA ASP A 175 27.94 21.91 -9.32
C ASP A 175 26.72 21.69 -8.42
N TYR A 176 26.92 21.85 -7.10
CA TYR A 176 25.85 21.71 -6.13
C TYR A 176 24.74 22.75 -6.27
N GLN A 177 24.92 23.85 -7.02
CA GLN A 177 23.81 24.76 -7.31
C GLN A 177 22.77 24.09 -8.23
N ALA A 178 23.16 23.10 -9.03
CA ALA A 178 22.23 22.34 -9.86
C ALA A 178 21.15 21.62 -9.04
N LEU A 179 21.38 21.36 -7.74
CA LEU A 179 20.38 20.77 -6.84
C LEU A 179 19.08 21.60 -6.75
N LEU A 180 19.14 22.90 -7.01
CA LEU A 180 17.95 23.76 -7.05
C LEU A 180 16.95 23.37 -8.15
N ASN A 181 17.43 22.68 -9.20
CA ASN A 181 16.61 22.26 -10.33
C ASN A 181 16.07 20.83 -10.18
N HIS A 182 16.41 20.13 -9.10
CA HIS A 182 16.01 18.75 -8.85
C HIS A 182 15.21 18.63 -7.55
N SER A 183 14.36 17.60 -7.49
CA SER A 183 13.68 17.17 -6.27
C SER A 183 14.49 16.08 -5.57
N LEU A 184 14.65 16.22 -4.25
CA LEU A 184 15.29 15.25 -3.38
C LEU A 184 14.20 14.48 -2.62
N ASP A 185 14.06 13.20 -2.90
CA ASP A 185 13.10 12.35 -2.20
C ASP A 185 13.81 11.65 -1.04
N LEU A 186 13.41 11.99 0.18
CA LEU A 186 13.94 11.42 1.42
C LEU A 186 12.98 10.36 1.92
N TYR A 187 13.51 9.18 2.24
CA TYR A 187 12.75 8.08 2.82
C TYR A 187 13.05 7.96 4.31
N ILE A 188 12.00 7.86 5.13
CA ILE A 188 12.13 7.59 6.57
C ILE A 188 12.15 6.07 6.77
N ASP A 189 13.35 5.52 6.94
CA ASP A 189 13.60 4.09 7.19
C ASP A 189 13.66 3.80 8.69
N GLU A 190 12.50 3.89 9.36
CA GLU A 190 12.37 3.68 10.80
C GLU A 190 11.16 2.79 11.10
N ASP A 191 11.15 2.19 12.30
CA ASP A 191 9.99 1.44 12.80
C ASP A 191 8.71 2.29 12.76
N ALA A 192 7.57 1.67 12.46
CA ALA A 192 6.31 2.36 12.18
C ALA A 192 5.94 3.49 13.18
N SER A 193 6.15 3.28 14.49
CA SER A 193 5.87 4.29 15.51
C SER A 193 6.80 5.50 15.46
N GLN A 194 8.10 5.27 15.27
CA GLN A 194 9.10 6.33 15.20
C GLN A 194 9.03 7.04 13.86
N GLY A 195 8.94 6.27 12.76
CA GLY A 195 8.80 6.80 11.40
C GLY A 195 7.59 7.71 11.26
N THR A 196 6.42 7.29 11.77
CA THR A 196 5.20 8.12 11.73
C THR A 196 5.35 9.40 12.56
N SER A 197 5.97 9.32 13.75
CA SER A 197 6.20 10.49 14.59
C SER A 197 7.16 11.49 13.92
N LEU A 198 8.22 10.98 13.27
CA LEU A 198 9.18 11.79 12.53
C LEU A 198 8.53 12.41 11.28
N TRP A 199 7.73 11.63 10.56
CA TRP A 199 6.99 12.08 9.40
C TRP A 199 6.00 13.20 9.76
N ASP A 200 5.23 13.03 10.84
CA ASP A 200 4.28 14.05 11.31
C ASP A 200 5.01 15.31 11.77
N LEU A 201 6.13 15.14 12.48
CA LEU A 201 6.94 16.25 12.95
C LEU A 201 7.52 17.06 11.77
N LEU A 202 8.14 16.38 10.79
CA LEU A 202 8.76 17.02 9.64
C LEU A 202 7.73 17.56 8.64
N GLY A 203 6.58 16.91 8.48
CA GLY A 203 5.53 17.31 7.55
C GLY A 203 4.60 18.40 8.07
N CYS A 204 4.20 18.33 9.34
CA CYS A 204 3.11 19.13 9.91
C CYS A 204 3.56 20.14 10.98
N ASP A 205 4.53 19.76 11.82
CA ASP A 205 4.83 20.54 13.03
C ASP A 205 5.97 21.55 12.91
N VAL A 206 6.82 21.43 11.88
CA VAL A 206 7.89 22.41 11.63
C VAL A 206 7.30 23.81 11.43
N LYS A 207 7.73 24.76 12.27
CA LYS A 207 7.28 26.16 12.24
C LYS A 207 8.25 27.06 11.51
N GLN A 208 9.53 26.72 11.55
CA GLN A 208 10.58 27.47 10.89
C GLN A 208 11.69 26.54 10.45
N THR A 209 12.28 26.80 9.29
CA THR A 209 13.42 26.03 8.80
C THR A 209 14.56 26.94 8.41
N HIS A 210 15.79 26.57 8.77
CA HIS A 210 17.00 27.27 8.35
C HIS A 210 17.79 26.37 7.40
N LEU A 211 18.13 26.91 6.24
CA LEU A 211 18.97 26.26 5.24
C LEU A 211 20.38 26.87 5.35
N HIS A 212 21.32 26.08 5.84
CA HIS A 212 22.72 26.44 6.04
C HIS A 212 23.53 26.01 4.82
N GLY A 213 23.81 26.97 3.93
CA GLY A 213 24.81 26.82 2.86
C GLY A 213 25.97 27.77 3.13
N ARG A 214 26.35 28.58 2.12
CA ARG A 214 27.27 29.71 2.31
C ARG A 214 26.72 30.80 3.23
N GLN A 215 25.40 30.91 3.26
CA GLN A 215 24.66 31.80 4.15
C GLN A 215 23.47 31.03 4.73
N VAL A 216 22.97 31.50 5.87
CA VAL A 216 21.77 30.93 6.49
C VAL A 216 20.54 31.61 5.88
N ASN A 217 19.72 30.82 5.19
CA ASN A 217 18.43 31.29 4.66
C ASN A 217 17.31 30.77 5.56
N LYS A 218 16.43 31.66 6.01
CA LYS A 218 15.31 31.31 6.88
C LYS A 218 14.04 31.22 6.04
N ILE A 219 13.30 30.14 6.22
CA ILE A 219 11.99 29.92 5.62
C ILE A 219 10.97 29.62 6.73
N THR A 220 9.72 29.97 6.48
CA THR A 220 8.61 29.66 7.39
C THR A 220 8.04 28.30 7.04
N GLY A 221 7.76 27.48 8.06
CA GLY A 221 7.20 26.14 7.91
C GLY A 221 8.20 25.06 7.52
N SER A 222 7.65 23.90 7.14
CA SER A 222 8.40 22.76 6.63
C SER A 222 8.92 23.00 5.20
N PRO A 223 10.16 22.58 4.87
CA PRO A 223 10.65 22.59 3.50
C PRO A 223 10.16 21.38 2.69
N PHE A 224 9.46 20.43 3.33
CA PHE A 224 9.12 19.14 2.76
C PHE A 224 7.70 19.13 2.21
N GLU A 225 7.55 18.53 1.04
CA GLU A 225 6.28 18.21 0.40
C GLU A 225 5.97 16.73 0.64
N ILE A 226 4.77 16.45 1.13
CA ILE A 226 4.29 15.08 1.32
C ILE A 226 3.94 14.50 -0.05
N ILE A 227 4.50 13.33 -0.36
CA ILE A 227 4.26 12.62 -1.62
C ILE A 227 3.70 11.21 -1.36
N GLY A 228 3.23 10.56 -2.43
CA GLY A 228 2.65 9.22 -2.42
C GLY A 228 1.13 9.18 -2.61
N PHE A 229 0.45 10.32 -2.48
CA PHE A 229 -1.01 10.43 -2.52
C PHE A 229 -1.57 10.80 -3.91
N ASP A 230 -0.74 11.31 -4.82
CA ASP A 230 -1.19 11.71 -6.15
C ASP A 230 -1.47 10.49 -7.04
N PRO A 231 -2.49 10.55 -7.93
CA PRO A 231 -2.79 9.48 -8.87
C PRO A 231 -1.60 9.08 -9.76
N GLU A 232 -0.72 10.03 -10.11
CA GLU A 232 0.46 9.77 -10.96
C GLU A 232 1.54 8.94 -10.23
N GLN A 233 1.51 8.97 -8.89
CA GLN A 233 2.45 8.29 -7.99
C GLN A 233 1.95 6.90 -7.57
N GLN A 234 0.86 6.40 -8.17
CA GLN A 234 0.36 5.04 -7.93
C GLN A 234 1.41 3.99 -8.34
N ILE A 235 1.50 2.95 -7.51
CA ILE A 235 2.33 1.75 -7.76
C ILE A 235 1.60 0.86 -8.77
N LEU A 236 0.30 0.68 -8.58
CA LEU A 236 -0.49 -0.23 -9.40
C LEU A 236 -0.97 0.47 -10.70
N PRO A 237 -0.84 -0.18 -11.86
CA PRO A 237 -1.34 0.38 -13.11
C PRO A 237 -2.87 0.44 -13.10
N SER A 238 -3.42 1.63 -13.30
CA SER A 238 -4.86 1.84 -13.38
C SER A 238 -5.35 1.42 -14.77
N HIS A 239 -6.14 0.34 -14.87
CA HIS A 239 -6.53 -0.24 -16.16
C HIS A 239 -7.72 0.46 -16.84
N ARG A 240 -8.49 1.25 -16.09
CA ARG A 240 -9.54 2.17 -16.55
C ARG A 240 -9.60 3.31 -15.52
N VAL A 241 -10.57 4.22 -15.64
CA VAL A 241 -10.92 5.26 -14.66
C VAL A 241 -11.28 4.61 -13.30
N SER A 242 -10.32 3.95 -12.69
CA SER A 242 -10.38 3.35 -11.38
C SER A 242 -10.34 4.52 -10.42
N ASN A 243 -11.28 4.52 -9.49
CA ASN A 243 -11.45 5.57 -8.52
C ASN A 243 -10.12 5.71 -7.76
N ALA A 244 -9.33 6.76 -8.01
CA ALA A 244 -7.97 6.89 -7.49
C ALA A 244 -7.92 6.71 -5.96
N ALA A 245 -9.02 7.03 -5.28
CA ALA A 245 -9.24 6.78 -3.86
C ALA A 245 -9.19 5.28 -3.47
N SER A 246 -9.74 4.36 -4.26
CA SER A 246 -9.71 2.93 -3.94
C SER A 246 -8.33 2.32 -4.13
N ALA A 247 -7.59 2.76 -5.16
CA ALA A 247 -6.19 2.39 -5.34
C ALA A 247 -5.32 2.91 -4.18
N LEU A 248 -5.53 4.17 -3.76
CA LEU A 248 -4.85 4.76 -2.62
C LEU A 248 -5.13 3.98 -1.32
N LEU A 249 -6.39 3.62 -1.05
CA LEU A 249 -6.75 2.80 0.11
C LEU A 249 -6.07 1.42 0.04
N LYS A 250 -6.06 0.78 -1.12
CA LYS A 250 -5.38 -0.50 -1.31
C LYS A 250 -3.88 -0.36 -1.00
N GLU A 251 -3.21 0.63 -1.57
CA GLU A 251 -1.80 0.87 -1.32
C GLU A 251 -1.51 1.20 0.15
N TYR A 252 -2.37 1.99 0.81
CA TYR A 252 -2.25 2.30 2.23
C TYR A 252 -2.29 1.06 3.13
N PHE A 253 -3.21 0.13 2.86
CA PHE A 253 -3.33 -1.08 3.68
C PHE A 253 -2.32 -2.18 3.32
N TYR A 254 -1.93 -2.31 2.05
CA TYR A 254 -1.00 -3.35 1.61
C TYR A 254 0.47 -2.94 1.70
N PHE A 255 0.79 -1.65 1.53
CA PHE A 255 2.17 -1.15 1.54
C PHE A 255 2.27 0.28 2.09
N PRO A 256 2.04 0.47 3.42
CA PRO A 256 2.06 1.79 4.05
C PRO A 256 3.42 2.49 3.98
N GLU A 257 4.52 1.75 3.87
CA GLU A 257 5.88 2.29 3.74
C GLU A 257 6.02 3.27 2.57
N LYS A 258 5.21 3.14 1.51
CA LYS A 258 5.17 4.09 0.40
C LYS A 258 4.93 5.54 0.86
N PHE A 259 4.23 5.75 1.96
CA PHE A 259 3.84 7.08 2.42
C PHE A 259 4.90 7.74 3.34
N ASN A 260 6.00 7.03 3.65
CA ASN A 260 7.11 7.56 4.46
C ASN A 260 8.11 8.42 3.67
N PHE A 261 7.78 8.77 2.42
CA PHE A 261 8.60 9.67 1.61
C PHE A 261 8.25 11.13 1.82
N LEU A 262 9.28 11.97 1.90
CA LEU A 262 9.21 13.42 1.94
C LEU A 262 10.02 14.00 0.80
N ARG A 263 9.41 14.85 -0.03
CA ARG A 263 10.08 15.50 -1.16
C ARG A 263 10.57 16.87 -0.76
N LEU A 264 11.84 17.14 -1.02
CA LEU A 264 12.46 18.44 -0.83
C LEU A 264 12.80 19.05 -2.19
N ASN A 265 12.23 20.22 -2.48
CA ASN A 265 12.57 21.00 -3.67
C ASN A 265 13.22 22.32 -3.25
N LEU A 266 14.56 22.34 -3.26
CA LEU A 266 15.32 23.50 -2.78
C LEU A 266 15.05 24.76 -3.60
N GLY A 267 14.87 24.65 -4.92
CA GLY A 267 14.58 25.79 -5.79
C GLY A 267 13.20 26.41 -5.55
N LYS A 268 12.19 25.58 -5.29
CA LYS A 268 10.83 26.03 -4.94
C LYS A 268 10.78 26.67 -3.56
N VAL A 269 11.53 26.10 -2.60
CA VAL A 269 11.55 26.55 -1.21
C VAL A 269 12.40 27.81 -1.00
N CYS A 270 13.59 27.86 -1.60
CA CYS A 270 14.53 28.97 -1.46
C CYS A 270 15.36 29.16 -2.75
N PRO A 271 14.86 29.90 -3.76
CA PRO A 271 15.53 30.03 -5.05
C PRO A 271 16.88 30.75 -4.99
N ASN A 272 17.11 31.56 -3.96
CA ASN A 272 18.35 32.31 -3.74
C ASN A 272 19.36 31.56 -2.85
N LEU A 273 19.08 30.30 -2.51
CA LEU A 273 19.96 29.48 -1.69
C LEU A 273 21.31 29.31 -2.40
N LYS A 274 22.39 29.65 -1.70
CA LYS A 274 23.76 29.39 -2.16
C LYS A 274 24.33 28.23 -1.38
N ILE A 275 24.33 27.05 -2.00
CA ILE A 275 24.90 25.83 -1.44
C ILE A 275 26.44 25.93 -1.40
N ASP A 276 27.06 25.41 -0.35
CA ASP A 276 28.52 25.31 -0.31
C ASP A 276 28.99 24.20 -1.27
N SER A 277 30.25 24.26 -1.68
CA SER A 277 30.84 23.35 -2.67
C SER A 277 30.84 21.88 -2.28
N ASN A 278 30.56 21.52 -1.01
CA ASN A 278 30.60 20.11 -0.59
C ASN A 278 29.62 19.72 0.53
N SER A 279 28.81 20.65 1.05
CA SER A 279 27.85 20.31 2.11
C SER A 279 26.80 21.38 2.30
N PHE A 280 25.65 20.99 2.83
CA PHE A 280 24.68 21.91 3.40
C PHE A 280 23.89 21.24 4.51
N GLU A 281 23.27 22.02 5.37
CA GLU A 281 22.51 21.53 6.51
C GLU A 281 21.11 22.14 6.49
N ILE A 282 20.11 21.32 6.77
CA ILE A 282 18.72 21.74 6.93
C ILE A 282 18.36 21.59 8.40
N ARG A 283 17.95 22.68 9.03
CA ARG A 283 17.49 22.68 10.42
C ARG A 283 16.02 23.02 10.48
N CYS A 284 15.20 22.05 10.87
CA CYS A 284 13.76 22.19 11.04
C CYS A 284 13.44 22.43 12.52
N TYR A 285 12.88 23.59 12.84
CA TYR A 285 12.53 24.00 14.20
C TYR A 285 11.03 23.87 14.45
N PHE A 286 10.69 23.34 15.61
CA PHE A 286 9.31 23.11 16.07
C PHE A 286 9.22 23.35 17.58
N LYS A 287 7.99 23.46 18.07
CA LYS A 287 7.73 23.57 19.50
C LYS A 287 7.63 22.18 20.09
N PHE A 288 8.51 21.87 21.02
CA PHE A 288 8.56 20.58 21.70
C PHE A 288 8.09 20.74 23.15
N ASP A 289 6.83 20.42 23.39
CA ASP A 289 6.17 20.53 24.70
C ASP A 289 6.21 19.22 25.52
N LYS A 290 6.89 18.17 25.03
CA LYS A 290 7.01 16.90 25.77
C LYS A 290 8.04 17.04 26.90
N LYS A 291 7.57 16.86 28.15
CA LYS A 291 8.43 16.62 29.31
C LYS A 291 9.32 15.42 29.00
N ILE A 292 10.63 15.65 28.89
CA ILE A 292 11.62 14.57 28.80
C ILE A 292 11.40 13.68 30.04
N PRO A 293 11.18 12.36 29.90
CA PRO A 293 11.16 11.47 31.05
C PRO A 293 12.50 11.61 31.75
N SER A 294 12.48 12.03 33.02
CA SER A 294 13.68 12.08 33.85
C SER A 294 14.32 10.70 33.87
N ALA A 295 15.56 10.62 33.39
CA ALA A 295 16.42 9.45 33.51
C ALA A 295 16.67 9.09 34.98
#